data_AF-A0A258C3D0-F1
#
_entry.id   AF-A0A258C3D0-F1
#
_cell.length_a   1.000
_cell.length_b   1.000
_cell.length_c   1.000
_cell.angle_alpha   90.00
_cell.angle_beta   90.00
_cell.angle_gamma   90.00
#
_symmetry.space_group_name_H-M   'P 1'
#
loop_
_entity.id
_entity.type
_entity.pdbx_description
1 polymer ?
#
loop_
_entity_poly.entity_id
_entity_poly.type
_entity_poly.pdbx_seq_one_letter_code
_entity_poly.pdbx_strand_id
1 'polypeptide(L)' 'MSKNILILPGDGIGPEIVAEAVKVLETANQRFGLGVQLSHDDLGGAAYDRYGVPLADETLERARA' A
#
# COMPACT_ATOMS: atom_id res chain seq x y z
N MET A 1 -5.65 1.84 -19.20
CA MET A 1 -5.87 2.11 -17.75
C MET A 1 -4.63 1.66 -17.01
N SER A 2 -4.01 2.54 -16.21
CA SER A 2 -2.93 2.15 -15.29
C SER A 2 -3.53 1.32 -14.15
N LYS A 3 -2.88 0.22 -13.79
CA LYS A 3 -3.30 -0.62 -12.67
C LYS A 3 -2.53 -0.18 -11.43
N ASN A 4 -3.09 0.75 -10.67
CA ASN A 4 -2.44 1.29 -9.48
C ASN A 4 -2.89 0.49 -8.26
N ILE A 5 -1.94 0.13 -7.39
CA ILE A 5 -2.21 -0.52 -6.11
C ILE A 5 -1.60 0.35 -5.03
N LEU A 6 -2.45 0.84 -4.12
CA LEU A 6 -2.04 1.49 -2.89
C LEU A 6 -1.79 0.43 -1.81
N ILE A 7 -0.58 0.39 -1.31
CA ILE A 7 -0.12 -0.53 -0.27
C ILE A 7 -0.24 0.17 1.08
N LEU A 8 -1.08 -0.37 1.95
CA LEU A 8 -1.32 0.11 3.32
C LEU A 8 -0.88 -0.98 4.30
N PRO A 9 0.38 -0.96 4.80
CA PRO A 9 0.94 -2.03 5.60
C PRO A 9 0.30 -2.17 6.99
N GLY A 10 -0.29 -1.09 7.52
CA GLY A 10 -0.93 -1.09 8.84
C GLY A 10 0.06 -1.33 9.98
N ASP A 11 -0.42 -1.99 11.03
CA ASP A 11 0.30 -2.14 12.31
C ASP A 11 0.65 -3.60 12.65
N GLY A 12 1.42 -3.78 13.72
CA GLY A 12 1.81 -5.10 14.22
C GLY A 12 2.66 -5.85 13.21
N ILE A 13 2.24 -7.06 12.82
CA ILE A 13 2.93 -7.88 11.81
C ILE A 13 2.62 -7.46 10.37
N GLY A 14 1.71 -6.50 10.17
CA GLY A 14 1.27 -6.02 8.86
C GLY A 14 2.43 -5.61 7.95
N PRO A 15 3.34 -4.73 8.39
CA PRO A 15 4.51 -4.32 7.60
C PRO A 15 5.40 -5.49 7.15
N GLU A 16 5.62 -6.49 8.00
CA GLU A 16 6.46 -7.66 7.70
C GLU A 16 5.80 -8.53 6.61
N ILE A 17 4.51 -8.83 6.75
CA ILE A 17 3.77 -9.67 5.80
C ILE A 17 3.60 -8.95 4.46
N VAL A 18 3.26 -7.67 4.50
CA VAL A 18 3.02 -6.86 3.29
C VAL A 18 4.32 -6.68 2.50
N ALA A 19 5.47 -6.55 3.15
CA ALA A 19 6.76 -6.52 2.47
C ALA A 19 7.01 -7.78 1.63
N GLU A 20 6.69 -8.97 2.14
CA GLU A 20 6.83 -10.22 1.38
C GLU A 20 5.80 -10.33 0.26
N ALA A 21 4.55 -9.88 0.49
CA ALA A 21 3.53 -9.83 -0.55
C ALA A 21 3.93 -8.92 -1.72
N VAL A 22 4.54 -7.75 -1.43
CA VAL A 22 5.05 -6.82 -2.45
C VAL A 22 6.14 -7.49 -3.29
N LYS A 23 7.08 -8.24 -2.71
CA LYS A 23 8.12 -8.96 -3.49
C LYS A 23 7.52 -9.95 -4.48
N VAL A 24 6.50 -10.72 -4.06
CA VAL A 24 5.79 -11.66 -4.93
C VAL A 24 5.05 -10.92 -6.05
N LEU A 25 4.38 -9.82 -5.70
CA LEU A 25 3.65 -9.00 -6.65
C LEU A 25 4.56 -8.34 -7.70
N GLU A 26 5.72 -7.83 -7.30
CA GLU A 26 6.72 -7.27 -8.21
C GLU A 26 7.27 -8.35 -9.16
N THR A 27 7.58 -9.54 -8.62
CA THR A 27 8.03 -10.68 -9.42
C THR A 27 6.97 -11.07 -10.46
N ALA A 28 5.70 -11.13 -10.07
CA ALA A 28 4.60 -11.41 -10.98
C ALA A 28 4.42 -10.30 -12.03
N ASN A 29 4.50 -9.03 -11.60
CA ASN A 29 4.37 -7.87 -12.48
C ASN A 29 5.43 -7.90 -13.59
N GLN A 30 6.69 -8.20 -13.24
CA GLN A 30 7.78 -8.34 -14.20
C GLN A 30 7.60 -9.57 -15.09
N ARG A 31 7.30 -10.73 -14.52
CA ARG A 31 7.19 -12.01 -15.25
C ARG A 31 6.07 -12.01 -16.28
N PHE A 32 4.94 -11.39 -15.95
CA PHE A 32 3.73 -11.43 -16.78
C PHE A 32 3.43 -10.09 -17.47
N GLY A 33 4.28 -9.07 -17.31
CA GLY A 33 4.10 -7.76 -17.92
C GLY A 33 2.79 -7.09 -17.50
N LEU A 34 2.41 -7.19 -16.22
CA LEU A 34 1.07 -6.78 -15.75
C LEU A 34 0.85 -5.26 -15.81
N GLY A 35 1.94 -4.48 -15.83
CA GLY A 35 1.89 -3.01 -15.87
C GLY A 35 1.33 -2.39 -14.59
N VAL A 36 1.48 -3.09 -13.46
CA VAL A 36 1.03 -2.63 -12.14
C VAL A 36 2.01 -1.60 -11.59
N GLN A 37 1.49 -0.51 -11.01
CA GLN A 37 2.26 0.49 -10.30
C GLN A 37 1.90 0.45 -8.82
N LEU A 38 2.92 0.43 -7.96
CA LEU A 38 2.76 0.35 -6.50
C LEU A 38 3.03 1.72 -5.89
N SER A 39 2.20 2.11 -4.93
CA SER A 39 2.44 3.28 -4.08
C SER A 39 2.13 2.92 -2.63
N HIS A 40 2.63 3.68 -1.66
CA HIS A 40 2.50 3.36 -0.24
C HIS A 40 1.89 4.52 0.55
N ASP A 41 1.16 4.22 1.61
CA ASP A 41 0.74 5.19 2.63
C ASP A 41 0.50 4.48 3.97
N ASP A 42 0.27 5.26 5.02
CA ASP A 42 0.02 4.75 6.36
C ASP A 42 -1.47 4.57 6.62
N LEU A 43 -1.83 3.58 7.45
CA LEU A 43 -3.19 3.30 7.92
C LEU A 43 -3.11 2.80 9.36
N GLY A 44 -4.15 3.04 10.16
CA GLY A 44 -4.24 2.53 11.53
C GLY A 44 -3.39 3.32 12.52
N GLY A 45 -2.70 2.63 13.43
CA GLY A 45 -1.81 3.22 14.42
C GLY A 45 -0.68 4.03 13.80
N ALA A 46 -0.02 3.51 12.76
CA ALA A 46 1.01 4.22 12.01
C ALA A 46 0.48 5.54 11.40
N ALA A 47 -0.75 5.54 10.88
CA ALA A 47 -1.40 6.77 10.41
C ALA A 47 -1.73 7.71 11.58
N TYR A 48 -2.17 7.17 12.72
CA TYR A 48 -2.44 7.99 13.89
C TYR A 48 -1.17 8.67 14.42
N ASP A 49 -0.05 7.96 14.48
CA ASP A 49 1.24 8.49 14.92
C ASP A 49 1.75 9.61 13.98
N ARG A 50 1.50 9.48 12.67
CA ARG A 50 1.96 10.43 11.66
C ARG A 50 1.01 11.61 11.42
N TYR A 51 -0.29 11.32 11.33
CA TYR A 51 -1.33 12.24 10.89
C TYR A 51 -2.29 12.66 12.01
N GLY A 52 -2.21 12.05 13.19
CA GLY A 52 -3.14 12.28 14.31
C GLY A 52 -4.52 11.65 14.12
N VAL A 53 -4.73 10.91 13.03
CA VAL A 53 -5.98 10.22 12.67
C VAL A 53 -5.66 8.85 12.06
N PRO A 54 -6.46 7.81 12.31
CA PRO A 54 -6.16 6.45 11.85
C PRO A 54 -6.35 6.25 10.33
N LEU A 55 -7.01 7.20 9.66
CA LEU A 55 -7.16 7.26 8.22
C LEU A 55 -7.14 8.74 7.83
N ALA A 56 -6.07 9.18 7.16
CA ALA A 56 -5.99 10.53 6.63
C ALA A 56 -6.85 10.67 5.37
N ASP A 57 -7.45 11.85 5.17
CA ASP A 57 -8.26 12.13 3.98
C ASP A 57 -7.44 11.94 2.69
N GLU A 58 -6.16 12.34 2.69
CA GLU A 58 -5.25 12.14 1.55
C GLU A 58 -5.08 10.65 1.20
N THR A 59 -4.93 9.79 2.21
CA THR A 59 -4.83 8.34 2.00
C THR A 59 -6.10 7.77 1.40
N LEU A 60 -7.28 8.23 1.86
CA LEU A 60 -8.57 7.81 1.32
C LEU A 60 -8.76 8.26 -0.13
N GLU A 61 -8.36 9.48 -0.47
CA GLU A 61 -8.42 9.99 -1.83
C GLU A 61 -7.49 9.20 -2.77
N ARG A 62 -6.27 8.88 -2.32
CA ARG A 62 -5.36 8.01 -3.07
C ARG A 62 -5.90 6.60 -3.28
N ALA A 63 -6.67 6.07 -2.33
CA ALA A 63 -7.29 4.74 -2.46
C ALA A 63 -8.46 4.70 -3.46
N ARG A 64 -9.08 5.84 -3.76
CA ARG A 64 -10.22 5.97 -4.69
C ARG A 64 -9.79 6.22 -6.15
N ALA A 65 -8.55 6.63 -6.38
CA ALA A 65 -8.00 7.01 -7.68
C ALA A 65 -7.64 5.81 -8.56
#